data_AF-A0A7V9G9Y3-F1
#
_entry.id   AF-A0A7V9G9Y3-F1
#
_cell.length_a   1.000
_cell.length_b   1.000
_cell.length_c   1.000
_cell.angle_alpha   90.00
_cell.angle_beta   90.00
_cell.angle_gamma   90.00
#
_symmetry.space_group_name_H-M   'P 1'
#
loop_
_entity.id
_entity.type
_entity.pdbx_description
1 polymer ?
#
loop_
_entity_poly.entity_id
_entity_poly.type
_entity_poly.pdbx_seq_one_letter_code
_entity_poly.pdbx_strand_id
1 'polypeptide(L)'
;QVAYMIAQYGLADILSAVVPTGGPPMSQIDLGCLKYDPANQSAWYDEEGSAGTIDQGFGYTADLGPCTSSNWGFRKRFQEASIAFGNWQYNYPRTMVWFLLGERDNTASVGQSAFYYQRLLAEGSPLVRFDVVPNTPHGVQSSPEGANMIRDIMLNECRPR
;
A
#
# COMPACT_ATOMS: atom_id res chain seq x y z
N GLN A 1 -3.53 5.68 -1.05
CA GLN A 1 -3.74 6.79 -2.01
C GLN A 1 -2.46 7.55 -2.34
N VAL A 2 -1.64 8.00 -1.37
CA VAL A 2 -0.36 8.71 -1.66
C VAL A 2 0.62 7.93 -2.54
N ALA A 3 0.61 6.60 -2.47
CA ALA A 3 1.43 5.75 -3.32
C ALA A 3 1.16 5.94 -4.83
N TYR A 4 -0.10 6.13 -5.26
CA TYR A 4 -0.38 6.52 -6.65
C TYR A 4 0.19 7.89 -6.99
N MET A 5 0.07 8.85 -6.06
CA MET A 5 0.54 10.22 -6.28
C MET A 5 2.04 10.25 -6.59
N ILE A 6 2.85 9.50 -5.84
CA ILE A 6 4.30 9.43 -6.07
C ILE A 6 4.68 8.52 -7.25
N ALA A 7 3.91 7.48 -7.54
CA ALA A 7 4.23 6.55 -8.62
C ALA A 7 3.80 7.04 -10.01
N GLN A 8 2.65 7.68 -10.12
CA GLN A 8 2.07 8.09 -11.42
C GLN A 8 2.05 9.59 -11.67
N TYR A 9 1.90 10.41 -10.63
CA TYR A 9 1.58 11.83 -10.79
C TYR A 9 2.78 12.76 -10.54
N GLY A 10 3.99 12.21 -10.42
CA GLY A 10 5.21 13.00 -10.27
C GLY A 10 5.38 13.68 -8.90
N LEU A 11 4.55 13.38 -7.90
CA LEU A 11 4.70 13.97 -6.56
C LEU A 11 5.97 13.49 -5.86
N ALA A 12 6.58 12.40 -6.34
CA ALA A 12 7.89 11.99 -5.91
C ALA A 12 8.95 13.08 -6.13
N ASP A 13 8.77 14.03 -7.05
CA ASP A 13 9.69 15.16 -7.23
C ASP A 13 9.31 16.39 -6.42
N ILE A 14 8.30 16.32 -5.55
CA ILE A 14 7.86 17.44 -4.70
C ILE A 14 8.02 17.11 -3.20
N LEU A 15 7.66 15.90 -2.80
CA LEU A 15 7.64 15.49 -1.39
C LEU A 15 9.02 15.06 -0.90
N SER A 16 9.48 15.56 0.25
CA SER A 16 10.71 15.05 0.88
C SER A 16 10.52 13.66 1.49
N ALA A 17 9.30 13.37 1.96
CA ALA A 17 8.97 12.13 2.61
C ALA A 17 7.51 11.74 2.44
N VAL A 18 7.27 10.44 2.43
CA VAL A 18 5.96 9.81 2.49
C VAL A 18 6.04 8.69 3.51
N VAL A 19 5.11 8.69 4.46
CA VAL A 19 5.02 7.64 5.51
C VAL A 19 3.67 6.95 5.36
N PRO A 20 3.55 5.92 4.49
CA PRO A 20 2.33 5.16 4.37
C PRO A 20 2.08 4.36 5.67
N THR A 21 1.04 4.73 6.41
CA THR A 21 0.62 4.00 7.61
C THR A 21 -0.48 3.00 7.26
N GLY A 22 -0.29 1.74 7.62
CA GLY A 22 -1.30 0.68 7.40
C GLY A 22 -1.61 0.41 5.92
N GLY A 23 -0.68 0.63 4.98
CA GLY A 23 -0.97 0.49 3.55
C GLY A 23 0.11 1.13 2.66
N PRO A 24 0.03 1.00 1.33
CA PRO A 24 -1.21 1.06 0.57
C PRO A 24 -1.87 -0.31 0.32
N PRO A 25 -3.21 -0.38 0.31
CA PRO A 25 -3.92 -1.64 0.07
C PRO A 25 -4.04 -2.01 -1.41
N MET A 26 -3.63 -1.18 -2.36
CA MET A 26 -3.86 -1.35 -3.81
C MET A 26 -2.60 -1.78 -4.60
N SER A 27 -1.64 -2.44 -3.94
CA SER A 27 -0.34 -2.74 -4.55
C SER A 27 -0.42 -3.82 -5.63
N GLN A 28 -1.15 -4.90 -5.38
CA GLN A 28 -1.45 -6.00 -6.30
C GLN A 28 -2.92 -6.39 -6.11
N ILE A 29 -3.79 -5.67 -6.80
CA ILE A 29 -5.25 -5.80 -6.70
C ILE A 29 -5.70 -7.15 -7.24
N ASP A 30 -5.06 -7.67 -8.29
CA ASP A 30 -5.43 -8.98 -8.85
C ASP A 30 -5.17 -10.11 -7.85
N LEU A 31 -4.04 -10.08 -7.15
CA LEU A 31 -3.73 -11.02 -6.07
C LEU A 31 -4.72 -10.89 -4.91
N GLY A 32 -5.08 -9.66 -4.55
CA GLY A 32 -6.02 -9.40 -3.45
C GLY A 32 -7.45 -9.85 -3.75
N CYS A 33 -7.94 -9.62 -4.97
CA CYS A 33 -9.31 -9.92 -5.39
C CYS A 33 -9.50 -11.37 -5.83
N LEU A 34 -8.56 -11.95 -6.58
CA LEU A 34 -8.74 -13.25 -7.22
C LEU A 34 -8.26 -14.43 -6.36
N LYS A 35 -7.47 -14.17 -5.32
CA LYS A 35 -7.07 -15.13 -4.27
C LYS A 35 -6.54 -16.48 -4.80
N TYR A 36 -5.87 -16.47 -5.94
CA TYR A 36 -5.52 -17.70 -6.67
C TYR A 36 -4.22 -18.36 -6.24
N ASP A 37 -3.40 -17.67 -5.45
CA ASP A 37 -2.11 -18.15 -4.97
C ASP A 37 -2.06 -18.07 -3.43
N PRO A 38 -2.10 -19.21 -2.72
CA PRO A 38 -2.00 -19.27 -1.26
C PRO A 38 -0.74 -18.63 -0.68
N ALA A 39 0.36 -18.53 -1.46
CA ALA A 39 1.57 -17.84 -0.99
C ALA A 39 1.32 -16.35 -0.72
N ASN A 40 0.26 -15.77 -1.29
CA ASN A 40 -0.09 -14.35 -1.17
C ASN A 40 -1.31 -14.12 -0.26
N GLN A 41 -1.65 -15.09 0.61
CA GLN A 41 -2.84 -15.01 1.47
C GLN A 41 -2.91 -13.76 2.34
N SER A 42 -1.76 -13.25 2.81
CA SER A 42 -1.66 -12.03 3.62
C SER A 42 -2.09 -10.75 2.89
N ALA A 43 -2.26 -10.80 1.58
CA ALA A 43 -2.68 -9.68 0.75
C ALA A 43 -4.11 -9.83 0.21
N TRP A 44 -4.81 -10.92 0.56
CA TRP A 44 -6.18 -11.17 0.12
C TRP A 44 -7.17 -10.23 0.79
N TYR A 45 -8.07 -9.67 -0.01
CA TYR A 45 -9.12 -8.81 0.50
C TYR A 45 -10.25 -9.62 1.14
N ASP A 46 -10.72 -9.16 2.28
CA ASP A 46 -12.00 -9.57 2.84
C ASP A 46 -13.15 -9.09 1.94
N GLU A 47 -14.20 -9.91 1.83
CA GLU A 47 -15.27 -9.71 0.83
C GLU A 47 -16.11 -8.45 1.08
N GLU A 48 -16.37 -8.12 2.34
CA GLU A 48 -17.23 -6.99 2.75
C GLU A 48 -16.45 -5.69 3.01
N GLY A 49 -15.15 -5.76 3.34
CA GLY A 49 -14.33 -4.58 3.64
C GLY A 49 -13.50 -4.11 2.44
N SER A 50 -12.34 -4.71 2.27
CA SER A 50 -11.36 -4.25 1.29
C SER A 50 -11.81 -4.50 -0.15
N ALA A 51 -12.46 -5.63 -0.43
CA ALA A 51 -12.92 -5.97 -1.78
C ALA A 51 -14.02 -5.00 -2.25
N GLY A 52 -15.00 -4.72 -1.40
CA GLY A 52 -16.03 -3.71 -1.66
C GLY A 52 -15.44 -2.31 -1.91
N THR A 53 -14.40 -1.92 -1.16
CA THR A 53 -13.69 -0.65 -1.36
C THR A 53 -12.98 -0.59 -2.73
N ILE A 54 -12.36 -1.69 -3.16
CA ILE A 54 -11.77 -1.79 -4.50
C ILE A 54 -12.86 -1.65 -5.55
N ASP A 55 -13.97 -2.35 -5.40
CA ASP A 55 -15.10 -2.33 -6.34
C ASP A 55 -15.70 -0.94 -6.50
N GLN A 56 -15.85 -0.19 -5.42
CA GLN A 56 -16.21 1.23 -5.45
C GLN A 56 -15.22 2.07 -6.26
N GLY A 57 -13.92 1.81 -6.13
CA GLY A 57 -12.88 2.44 -6.94
C GLY A 57 -13.01 2.17 -8.45
N PHE A 58 -13.63 1.05 -8.83
CA PHE A 58 -13.97 0.71 -10.22
C PHE A 58 -15.38 1.14 -10.65
N GLY A 59 -16.11 1.86 -9.79
CA GLY A 59 -17.45 2.39 -10.08
C GLY A 59 -18.60 1.43 -9.80
N TYR A 60 -18.37 0.36 -9.04
CA TYR A 60 -19.41 -0.58 -8.61
C TYR A 60 -19.90 -0.24 -7.21
N THR A 61 -21.16 -0.53 -6.89
CA THR A 61 -21.61 -0.56 -5.48
C THR A 61 -20.87 -1.64 -4.72
N ALA A 62 -20.62 -1.40 -3.42
CA ALA A 62 -20.09 -2.44 -2.53
C ALA A 62 -20.92 -3.73 -2.68
N ASP A 63 -20.24 -4.88 -2.63
CA ASP A 63 -20.81 -6.23 -2.68
C ASP A 63 -21.32 -6.74 -4.04
N LEU A 64 -21.22 -5.93 -5.11
CA LEU A 64 -21.67 -6.31 -6.46
C LEU A 64 -20.61 -6.13 -7.55
N GLY A 65 -19.35 -5.88 -7.17
CA GLY A 65 -18.29 -5.63 -8.12
C GLY A 65 -17.40 -6.85 -8.42
N PRO A 66 -16.47 -6.68 -9.37
CA PRO A 66 -15.59 -7.75 -9.84
C PRO A 66 -14.62 -8.28 -8.78
N CYS A 67 -14.29 -7.51 -7.74
CA CYS A 67 -13.38 -7.91 -6.68
C CYS A 67 -14.11 -8.82 -5.68
N THR A 68 -15.26 -8.38 -5.16
CA THR A 68 -16.07 -9.20 -4.25
C THR A 68 -16.52 -10.51 -4.93
N SER A 69 -16.82 -10.47 -6.24
CA SER A 69 -17.18 -11.68 -7.00
C SER A 69 -16.01 -12.50 -7.53
N SER A 70 -14.76 -12.15 -7.21
CA SER A 70 -13.54 -12.82 -7.73
C SER A 70 -13.55 -13.01 -9.26
N ASN A 71 -14.03 -12.00 -9.99
CA ASN A 71 -14.26 -12.07 -11.43
C ASN A 71 -12.94 -12.02 -12.22
N TRP A 72 -12.52 -13.18 -12.73
CA TRP A 72 -11.31 -13.33 -13.53
C TRP A 72 -11.29 -12.50 -14.82
N GLY A 73 -12.45 -12.12 -15.36
CA GLY A 73 -12.53 -11.21 -16.52
C GLY A 73 -11.94 -9.83 -16.24
N PHE A 74 -11.79 -9.46 -14.97
CA PHE A 74 -11.18 -8.19 -14.54
C PHE A 74 -9.69 -8.28 -14.24
N ARG A 75 -9.06 -9.45 -14.30
CA ARG A 75 -7.64 -9.62 -13.93
C ARG A 75 -6.72 -8.58 -14.54
N LYS A 76 -6.85 -8.36 -15.85
CA LYS A 76 -6.03 -7.37 -16.58
C LYS A 76 -6.27 -5.95 -16.06
N ARG A 77 -7.52 -5.57 -15.78
CA ARG A 77 -7.87 -4.25 -15.24
C ARG A 77 -7.35 -4.07 -13.81
N PHE A 78 -7.44 -5.10 -12.98
CA PHE A 78 -6.84 -5.08 -11.65
C PHE A 78 -5.33 -4.90 -11.72
N GLN A 79 -4.65 -5.62 -12.60
CA GLN A 79 -3.21 -5.47 -12.84
C GLN A 79 -2.85 -4.07 -13.34
N GLU A 80 -3.58 -3.53 -14.33
CA GLU A 80 -3.37 -2.18 -14.85
C GLU A 80 -3.57 -1.10 -13.78
N ALA A 81 -4.47 -1.31 -12.82
CA ALA A 81 -4.70 -0.40 -11.71
C ALA A 81 -3.73 -0.61 -10.52
N SER A 82 -2.99 -1.71 -10.47
CA SER A 82 -2.18 -2.10 -9.31
C SER A 82 -0.90 -1.29 -9.20
N ILE A 83 -0.62 -0.78 -7.99
CA ILE A 83 0.52 0.13 -7.78
C ILE A 83 1.86 -0.53 -8.06
N ALA A 84 2.02 -1.81 -7.76
CA ALA A 84 3.27 -2.55 -7.91
C ALA A 84 3.36 -3.37 -9.21
N PHE A 85 2.38 -3.29 -10.10
CA PHE A 85 2.32 -4.10 -11.33
C PHE A 85 2.84 -3.36 -12.57
N GLY A 86 2.43 -2.10 -12.74
CA GLY A 86 2.70 -1.31 -13.95
C GLY A 86 4.18 -0.97 -14.18
N ASN A 87 4.41 -0.19 -15.23
CA ASN A 87 5.70 0.46 -15.50
C ASN A 87 5.59 1.94 -15.13
N TRP A 88 5.60 2.23 -13.84
CA TRP A 88 5.47 3.60 -13.31
C TRP A 88 6.78 4.08 -12.68
N GLN A 89 6.78 5.30 -12.14
CA GLN A 89 7.95 5.80 -11.41
C GLN A 89 8.05 5.07 -10.08
N TYR A 90 9.12 4.31 -9.89
CA TYR A 90 9.38 3.59 -8.63
C TYR A 90 10.73 3.94 -8.01
N ASN A 91 11.64 4.53 -8.79
CA ASN A 91 12.86 5.11 -8.25
C ASN A 91 12.58 6.55 -7.80
N TYR A 92 12.76 6.82 -6.51
CA TYR A 92 12.56 8.14 -5.91
C TYR A 92 13.88 8.64 -5.31
N PRO A 93 14.76 9.27 -6.10
CA PRO A 93 16.12 9.60 -5.66
C PRO A 93 16.21 10.53 -4.44
N ARG A 94 15.16 11.34 -4.20
CA ARG A 94 15.12 12.40 -3.18
C ARG A 94 13.87 12.34 -2.28
N THR A 95 13.16 11.23 -2.28
CA THR A 95 11.93 11.08 -1.51
C THR A 95 12.01 9.85 -0.67
N MET A 96 11.99 10.05 0.64
CA MET A 96 11.90 8.95 1.58
C MET A 96 10.52 8.32 1.51
N VAL A 97 10.47 6.99 1.44
CA VAL A 97 9.23 6.22 1.59
C VAL A 97 9.40 5.29 2.77
N TRP A 98 8.66 5.56 3.85
CA TRP A 98 8.74 4.79 5.09
C TRP A 98 7.42 4.09 5.36
N PHE A 99 7.34 2.81 5.03
CA PHE A 99 6.18 1.99 5.36
C PHE A 99 6.17 1.74 6.86
N LEU A 100 5.08 2.13 7.51
CA LEU A 100 4.92 1.96 8.95
C LEU A 100 3.63 1.19 9.22
N LEU A 101 3.74 -0.04 9.69
CA LEU A 101 2.60 -0.93 9.88
C LEU A 101 2.42 -1.27 11.35
N GLY A 102 1.18 -1.49 11.79
CA GLY A 102 0.92 -1.98 13.14
C GLY A 102 1.16 -3.47 13.24
N GLU A 103 1.80 -3.94 14.31
CA GLU A 103 1.99 -5.38 14.59
C GLU A 103 0.67 -6.15 14.68
N ARG A 104 -0.40 -5.49 15.14
CA ARG A 104 -1.75 -6.06 15.26
C ARG A 104 -2.64 -5.73 14.06
N ASP A 105 -2.09 -5.18 12.98
CA ASP A 105 -2.80 -5.02 11.72
C ASP A 105 -2.95 -6.40 11.05
N ASN A 106 -4.18 -6.88 11.01
CA ASN A 106 -4.55 -8.14 10.38
C ASN A 106 -5.26 -7.94 9.03
N THR A 107 -5.25 -6.72 8.49
CA THR A 107 -5.87 -6.41 7.20
C THR A 107 -4.95 -6.82 6.04
N ALA A 108 -5.53 -6.93 4.84
CA ALA A 108 -4.81 -7.17 3.60
C ALA A 108 -3.70 -6.12 3.34
N SER A 109 -3.82 -4.94 3.94
CA SER A 109 -2.90 -3.83 3.73
C SER A 109 -1.46 -4.15 4.12
N VAL A 110 -1.25 -5.09 5.04
CA VAL A 110 0.09 -5.54 5.42
C VAL A 110 0.77 -6.27 4.27
N GLY A 111 0.13 -7.32 3.73
CA GLY A 111 0.64 -8.05 2.57
C GLY A 111 0.75 -7.17 1.33
N GLN A 112 -0.24 -6.29 1.12
CA GLN A 112 -0.23 -5.33 0.02
C GLN A 112 0.94 -4.34 0.13
N SER A 113 1.27 -3.83 1.33
CA SER A 113 2.40 -2.93 1.52
C SER A 113 3.73 -3.59 1.16
N ALA A 114 3.89 -4.88 1.44
CA ALA A 114 5.09 -5.63 1.09
C ALA A 114 5.35 -5.65 -0.43
N PHE A 115 4.32 -5.83 -1.26
CA PHE A 115 4.50 -5.81 -2.72
C PHE A 115 5.04 -4.47 -3.23
N TYR A 116 4.51 -3.36 -2.72
CA TYR A 116 4.97 -2.06 -3.16
C TYR A 116 6.37 -1.75 -2.63
N TYR A 117 6.65 -2.07 -1.36
CA TYR A 117 7.99 -1.98 -0.80
C TYR A 117 9.03 -2.74 -1.66
N GLN A 118 8.75 -4.00 -2.00
CA GLN A 118 9.64 -4.82 -2.83
C GLN A 118 9.81 -4.24 -4.24
N ARG A 119 8.75 -3.67 -4.83
CA ARG A 119 8.87 -2.97 -6.12
C ARG A 119 9.82 -1.78 -6.03
N LEU A 120 9.71 -0.94 -4.99
CA LEU A 120 10.61 0.21 -4.83
C LEU A 120 12.07 -0.21 -4.64
N LEU A 121 12.32 -1.32 -3.91
CA LEU A 121 13.67 -1.88 -3.78
C LEU A 121 14.22 -2.40 -5.11
N ALA A 122 13.43 -3.16 -5.85
CA ALA A 122 13.83 -3.75 -7.13
C ALA A 122 14.20 -2.68 -8.17
N GLU A 123 13.55 -1.52 -8.12
CA GLU A 123 13.75 -0.38 -9.02
C GLU A 123 14.86 0.58 -8.53
N GLY A 124 15.52 0.23 -7.41
CA GLY A 124 16.68 0.95 -6.90
C GLY A 124 16.35 2.29 -6.23
N SER A 125 15.15 2.43 -5.65
CA SER A 125 14.82 3.61 -4.85
C SER A 125 15.66 3.64 -3.57
N PRO A 126 16.46 4.70 -3.32
CA PRO A 126 17.51 4.66 -2.30
C PRO A 126 17.01 4.87 -0.87
N LEU A 127 15.85 5.50 -0.68
CA LEU A 127 15.36 5.98 0.63
C LEU A 127 14.08 5.25 1.05
N VAL A 128 14.10 3.92 0.98
CA VAL A 128 12.94 3.09 1.35
C VAL A 128 13.19 2.41 2.70
N ARG A 129 12.19 2.44 3.59
CA ARG A 129 12.20 1.78 4.90
C ARG A 129 10.88 1.07 5.15
N PHE A 130 10.90 0.03 5.96
CA PHE A 130 9.73 -0.73 6.35
C PHE A 130 9.87 -1.13 7.81
N ASP A 131 8.97 -0.64 8.66
CA ASP A 131 8.95 -0.95 10.08
C ASP A 131 7.56 -1.41 10.53
N VAL A 132 7.57 -2.22 11.59
CA VAL A 132 6.40 -2.70 12.29
C VAL A 132 6.40 -2.13 13.70
N VAL A 133 5.29 -1.48 14.08
CA VAL A 133 5.12 -0.86 15.38
C VAL A 133 4.48 -1.86 16.35
N PRO A 134 5.13 -2.19 17.48
CA PRO A 134 4.59 -3.12 18.47
C PRO A 134 3.23 -2.69 19.01
N ASN A 135 2.39 -3.65 19.37
CA ASN A 135 1.08 -3.45 20.01
C ASN A 135 0.09 -2.52 19.27
N THR A 136 0.35 -2.23 18.00
CA THR A 136 -0.33 -1.18 17.24
C THR A 136 -1.31 -1.78 16.22
N PRO A 137 -2.56 -1.29 16.10
CA PRO A 137 -3.53 -1.77 15.11
C PRO A 137 -3.28 -1.16 13.72
N HIS A 138 -4.18 -1.42 12.77
CA HIS A 138 -4.15 -0.89 11.40
C HIS A 138 -3.96 0.64 11.34
N GLY A 139 -4.74 1.39 12.12
CA GLY A 139 -4.54 2.83 12.28
C GLY A 139 -3.35 3.10 13.18
N VAL A 140 -2.13 3.15 12.63
CA VAL A 140 -0.89 3.27 13.42
C VAL A 140 -0.93 4.43 14.42
N GLN A 141 -1.47 5.57 14.00
CA GLN A 141 -1.61 6.78 14.81
C GLN A 141 -2.57 6.63 16.01
N SER A 142 -3.37 5.56 16.07
CA SER A 142 -4.30 5.34 17.17
C SER A 142 -3.63 4.77 18.43
N SER A 143 -2.35 4.39 18.34
CA SER A 143 -1.54 3.93 19.47
C SER A 143 -0.52 5.02 19.87
N PRO A 144 -0.15 5.12 21.16
CA PRO A 144 0.95 5.97 21.59
C PRO A 144 2.27 5.65 20.89
N GLU A 145 2.59 4.37 20.73
CA GLU A 145 3.82 3.89 20.08
C GLU A 145 3.87 4.33 18.62
N GLY A 146 2.79 4.13 17.86
CA GLY A 146 2.70 4.51 16.46
C GLY A 146 2.69 6.02 16.26
N ALA A 147 1.96 6.77 17.09
CA ALA A 147 1.98 8.23 17.05
C ALA A 147 3.38 8.81 17.33
N ASN A 148 4.10 8.24 18.32
CA ASN A 148 5.47 8.64 18.62
C ASN A 148 6.41 8.31 17.45
N MET A 149 6.30 7.13 16.84
CA MET A 149 7.15 6.75 15.71
C MET A 149 6.90 7.63 14.48
N ILE A 150 5.64 7.96 14.17
CA ILE A 150 5.31 8.92 13.11
C ILE A 150 5.96 10.28 13.41
N ARG A 151 5.81 10.79 14.64
CA ARG A 151 6.44 12.07 15.04
C ARG A 151 7.96 12.01 14.86
N ASP A 152 8.60 10.95 15.33
CA ASP A 152 10.06 10.86 15.35
C ASP A 152 10.62 10.71 13.92
N ILE A 153 9.94 9.98 13.03
CA ILE A 153 10.27 9.96 11.60
C ILE A 153 10.18 11.37 11.01
N MET A 154 9.07 12.09 11.29
CA MET A 154 8.85 13.42 10.73
C MET A 154 9.84 14.47 11.24
N LEU A 155 10.32 14.35 12.49
CA LEU A 155 11.23 15.33 13.09
C LEU A 155 12.70 15.01 12.84
N ASN A 156 13.09 13.74 12.78
CA ASN A 156 14.49 13.32 12.79
C ASN A 156 14.98 12.77 11.44
N GLU A 157 14.07 12.21 10.64
CA GLU A 157 14.44 11.47 9.43
C GLU A 157 14.05 12.19 8.15
N CYS A 158 12.99 12.99 8.19
CA CYS A 158 12.61 13.91 7.11
C CYS A 158 13.66 15.00 6.93
N ARG A 159 14.61 14.77 6.03
CA ARG A 159 15.59 15.80 5.65
C ARG A 159 14.97 16.79 4.66
N PRO A 160 15.18 18.10 4.84
CA PRO A 160 14.90 19.08 3.80
C PRO A 160 15.65 18.71 2.52
N ARG A 161 15.03 18.99 1.39
CA ARG A 161 15.62 18.79 0.06
C ARG A 161 16.62 19.89 -0.28
#